data_AF-A0A7Y9EGY3-F1
#
_entry.id   AF-A0A7Y9EGY3-F1
#
_cell.length_a   1.000
_cell.length_b   1.000
_cell.length_c   1.000
_cell.angle_alpha   90.00
_cell.angle_beta   90.00
_cell.angle_gamma   90.00
#
_symmetry.space_group_name_H-M   'P 1'
#
loop_
_entity.id
_entity.type
_entity.pdbx_description
1 polymer ?
#
loop_
_entity_poly.entity_id
_entity_poly.type
_entity_poly.pdbx_seq_one_letter_code
_entity_poly.pdbx_strand_id
1 'polypeptide(L)'
;MERRLAMKHTRRPVVIHGGPADVVIVIEDREEIEVVLDYRGRGLTKVPGQAILFSDTYDDKVNGRHRRGLSRIQTVTVRLPLSVRQLDATSRGTINVEGPAEWVFLDGRKGITIEELTLGALNSASGPIDVGRAAGKVHLYTRGGKVGVRADRPTELVISTRGGDVEVSGRWDEDALVIREGCGEVTLDRG
;
A
#
# COMPACT_ATOMS: atom_id res chain seq x y z
N MET A 1 -19.52 -12.27 -4.06
CA MET A 1 -19.22 -13.46 -4.88
C MET A 1 -17.72 -13.47 -5.03
N GLU A 2 -17.06 -14.59 -4.77
CA GLU A 2 -15.60 -14.67 -4.72
C GLU A 2 -15.04 -15.21 -6.04
N ARG A 3 -13.97 -14.58 -6.54
CA ARG A 3 -13.18 -15.10 -7.66
C ARG A 3 -11.71 -15.19 -7.26
N ARG A 4 -11.08 -16.34 -7.57
CA ARG A 4 -9.65 -16.60 -7.31
C ARG A 4 -8.87 -16.73 -8.61
N LEU A 5 -7.64 -16.21 -8.62
CA LEU A 5 -6.68 -16.36 -9.69
C LEU A 5 -5.30 -16.65 -9.07
N ALA A 6 -4.61 -17.68 -9.55
CA ALA A 6 -3.27 -18.04 -9.12
C ALA A 6 -2.27 -17.87 -10.27
N MET A 7 -1.06 -17.40 -9.97
CA MET A 7 0.00 -17.21 -10.94
C MET A 7 1.38 -17.47 -10.31
N LYS A 8 2.29 -18.06 -11.08
CA LYS A 8 3.67 -18.26 -10.64
C LYS A 8 4.39 -16.94 -10.47
N HIS A 9 5.11 -16.79 -9.36
CA HIS A 9 5.97 -15.63 -9.16
C HIS A 9 7.19 -15.68 -10.09
N THR A 10 7.61 -14.52 -10.57
CA THR A 10 8.83 -14.33 -11.36
C THR A 10 9.69 -13.27 -10.68
N ARG A 11 10.99 -13.17 -10.98
CA ARG A 11 11.89 -12.19 -10.32
C ARG A 11 11.59 -10.71 -10.64
N ARG A 12 10.52 -10.41 -11.37
CA ARG A 12 10.14 -9.06 -11.75
C ARG A 12 9.30 -8.40 -10.63
N PRO A 13 9.14 -7.07 -10.65
CA PRO A 13 8.30 -6.34 -9.71
C PRO A 13 6.82 -6.73 -9.80
N VAL A 14 6.14 -6.78 -8.65
CA VAL A 14 4.68 -6.92 -8.60
C VAL A 14 4.06 -5.53 -8.59
N VAL A 15 3.13 -5.29 -9.53
CA VAL A 15 2.44 -4.00 -9.65
C VAL A 15 0.95 -4.19 -9.45
N ILE A 16 0.35 -3.49 -8.50
CA ILE A 16 -1.08 -3.55 -8.20
C ILE A 16 -1.72 -2.19 -8.43
N HIS A 17 -2.77 -2.15 -9.26
CA HIS A 17 -3.61 -0.97 -9.39
C HIS A 17 -5.00 -1.32 -8.89
N GLY A 18 -5.41 -0.87 -7.71
CA GLY A 18 -6.68 -1.21 -7.06
C GLY A 18 -7.89 -0.39 -7.53
N GLY A 19 -7.66 0.70 -8.25
CA GLY A 19 -8.75 1.57 -8.70
C GLY A 19 -9.50 2.17 -7.50
N PRO A 20 -10.83 2.01 -7.38
CA PRO A 20 -11.60 2.51 -6.24
C PRO A 20 -11.64 1.56 -5.03
N ALA A 21 -11.14 0.33 -5.15
CA ALA A 21 -11.29 -0.71 -4.13
C ALA A 21 -10.27 -0.55 -3.00
N ASP A 22 -10.61 -1.04 -1.81
CA ASP A 22 -9.61 -1.25 -0.77
C ASP A 22 -8.72 -2.44 -1.16
N VAL A 23 -7.42 -2.33 -0.95
CA VAL A 23 -6.44 -3.36 -1.34
C VAL A 23 -5.84 -3.94 -0.07
N VAL A 24 -5.94 -5.25 0.10
CA VAL A 24 -5.27 -6.02 1.16
C VAL A 24 -4.18 -6.85 0.51
N ILE A 25 -2.94 -6.69 0.96
CA ILE A 25 -1.78 -7.42 0.47
C ILE A 25 -1.28 -8.27 1.62
N VAL A 26 -1.19 -9.59 1.42
CA VAL A 26 -0.69 -10.52 2.44
C VAL A 26 0.60 -11.13 1.92
N ILE A 27 1.72 -10.86 2.59
CA ILE A 27 3.03 -11.42 2.25
C ILE A 27 3.31 -12.59 3.19
N GLU A 28 3.32 -13.79 2.65
CA GLU A 28 3.39 -15.03 3.43
C GLU A 28 4.26 -16.09 2.73
N ASP A 29 4.54 -17.19 3.44
CA ASP A 29 5.29 -18.31 2.89
C ASP A 29 4.43 -19.09 1.89
N ARG A 30 4.65 -18.84 0.60
CA ARG A 30 3.95 -19.47 -0.52
C ARG A 30 4.79 -19.42 -1.79
N GLU A 31 4.42 -20.21 -2.79
CA GLU A 31 5.12 -20.26 -4.08
C GLU A 31 4.49 -19.37 -5.15
N GLU A 32 3.17 -19.20 -5.10
CA GLU A 32 2.39 -18.53 -6.13
C GLU A 32 1.76 -17.24 -5.61
N ILE A 33 1.53 -16.28 -6.50
CA ILE A 33 0.70 -15.11 -6.20
C ILE A 33 -0.77 -15.54 -6.35
N GLU A 34 -1.60 -15.21 -5.37
CA GLU A 34 -3.05 -15.41 -5.44
C GLU A 34 -3.79 -14.09 -5.34
N VAL A 35 -4.80 -13.93 -6.17
CA VAL A 35 -5.67 -12.77 -6.18
C VAL A 35 -7.09 -13.23 -5.86
N VAL A 36 -7.65 -12.71 -4.78
CA VAL A 36 -9.03 -12.93 -4.36
C VAL A 36 -9.79 -11.62 -4.48
N LEU A 37 -10.90 -11.66 -5.22
CA LEU A 37 -11.74 -10.48 -5.45
C LEU A 37 -13.05 -10.64 -4.70
N ASP A 38 -13.35 -9.71 -3.80
CA ASP A 38 -14.70 -9.54 -3.29
C ASP A 38 -15.41 -8.40 -4.04
N TYR A 39 -16.36 -8.82 -4.88
CA TYR A 39 -17.12 -7.90 -5.72
C TYR A 39 -18.61 -8.25 -5.73
N ARG A 40 -19.42 -7.20 -5.88
CA ARG A 40 -20.85 -7.29 -6.16
C ARG A 40 -21.14 -6.91 -7.61
N GLY A 41 -20.84 -7.75 -8.62
CA GLY A 41 -21.10 -7.34 -10.02
C GLY A 41 -20.61 -8.27 -11.12
N ARG A 42 -20.39 -7.76 -12.33
CA ARG A 42 -19.62 -8.43 -13.41
C ARG A 42 -18.42 -7.54 -13.70
N GLY A 43 -17.22 -7.94 -13.31
CA GLY A 43 -15.99 -7.18 -13.50
C GLY A 43 -14.91 -8.03 -14.15
N LEU A 44 -14.19 -7.46 -15.11
CA LEU A 44 -13.09 -8.14 -15.80
C LEU A 44 -11.81 -8.00 -14.96
N THR A 45 -11.10 -9.11 -14.78
CA THR A 45 -9.76 -9.12 -14.20
C THR A 45 -8.79 -9.39 -15.33
N LYS A 46 -7.83 -8.50 -15.58
CA LYS A 46 -6.71 -8.79 -16.47
C LYS A 46 -5.46 -8.91 -15.61
N VAL A 47 -4.81 -10.06 -15.73
CA VAL A 47 -3.50 -10.33 -15.15
C VAL A 47 -2.52 -10.50 -16.30
N PRO A 48 -2.05 -9.41 -16.93
CA PRO A 48 -0.95 -9.50 -17.89
C PRO A 48 0.37 -9.62 -17.12
N GLY A 49 0.91 -10.84 -17.00
CA GLY A 49 2.18 -11.07 -16.30
C GLY A 49 2.07 -10.77 -14.80
N GLN A 50 2.89 -9.84 -14.29
CA GLN A 50 2.92 -9.43 -12.87
C GLN A 50 2.25 -8.09 -12.57
N ALA A 51 1.62 -7.48 -13.57
CA ALA A 51 0.73 -6.36 -13.33
C ALA A 51 -0.66 -6.92 -13.00
N ILE A 52 -1.18 -6.58 -11.83
CA ILE A 52 -2.53 -6.87 -11.39
C ILE A 52 -3.32 -5.56 -11.51
N LEU A 53 -4.12 -5.47 -12.56
CA LEU A 53 -4.81 -4.23 -12.94
C LEU A 53 -6.30 -4.29 -12.60
N PHE A 54 -6.72 -3.40 -11.70
CA PHE A 54 -8.11 -3.07 -11.38
C PHE A 54 -8.33 -1.58 -11.61
N SER A 55 -8.99 -1.21 -12.70
CA SER A 55 -9.26 0.19 -13.02
C SER A 55 -10.75 0.42 -13.13
N ASP A 56 -11.31 1.39 -12.41
CA ASP A 56 -12.65 1.95 -12.68
C ASP A 56 -12.80 2.55 -14.09
N THR A 57 -11.66 2.79 -14.73
CA THR A 57 -11.44 3.56 -15.95
C THR A 57 -10.94 2.70 -17.11
N TYR A 58 -11.21 1.39 -17.10
CA TYR A 58 -11.26 0.73 -18.41
C TYR A 58 -12.49 1.27 -19.12
N ASP A 59 -12.24 2.23 -20.00
CA ASP A 59 -13.21 2.80 -20.90
C ASP A 59 -13.56 1.72 -21.94
N ASP A 60 -14.33 0.73 -21.53
CA ASP A 60 -14.98 -0.20 -22.43
C ASP A 60 -15.96 0.64 -23.25
N LYS A 61 -15.47 1.20 -24.36
CA LYS A 61 -16.32 1.63 -25.47
C LYS A 61 -16.92 0.40 -26.13
N VAL A 62 -17.81 -0.30 -25.42
CA VAL A 62 -18.77 -1.19 -26.05
C VAL A 62 -19.93 -0.30 -26.50
N ASN A 63 -19.91 0.08 -27.78
CA ASN A 63 -20.92 0.94 -28.42
C ASN A 63 -21.00 2.39 -27.88
N GLY A 64 -19.86 3.00 -27.53
CA GLY A 64 -19.79 4.45 -27.28
C GLY A 64 -20.51 4.97 -26.03
N ARG A 65 -20.89 4.09 -25.08
CA ARG A 65 -21.48 4.49 -23.79
C ARG A 65 -20.57 4.08 -22.65
N HIS A 66 -20.15 5.06 -21.83
CA HIS A 66 -19.47 4.79 -20.56
C HIS A 66 -20.38 3.95 -19.66
N ARG A 67 -20.06 2.66 -19.47
CA ARG A 67 -20.71 1.87 -18.42
C ARG A 67 -19.98 2.11 -17.10
N ARG A 68 -20.67 2.69 -16.11
CA ARG A 68 -20.25 2.71 -14.70
C ARG A 68 -20.21 1.27 -14.17
N GLY A 69 -19.11 0.56 -14.41
CA GLY A 69 -19.03 -0.90 -14.19
C GLY A 69 -18.43 -1.32 -12.85
N LEU A 70 -17.62 -0.46 -12.21
CA LEU A 70 -16.71 -0.89 -11.14
C LEU A 70 -16.91 -0.18 -9.80
N SER A 71 -18.02 0.55 -9.63
CA SER A 71 -18.46 1.07 -8.33
C SER A 71 -18.89 -0.04 -7.34
N ARG A 72 -18.40 -1.27 -7.49
CA ARG A 72 -18.91 -2.47 -6.79
C ARG A 72 -17.84 -3.49 -6.39
N ILE A 73 -16.56 -3.26 -6.68
CA ILE A 73 -15.47 -4.01 -6.03
C ILE A 73 -15.19 -3.29 -4.72
N GLN A 74 -15.41 -3.98 -3.60
CA GLN A 74 -15.19 -3.40 -2.26
C GLN A 74 -13.74 -3.63 -1.85
N THR A 75 -13.26 -4.86 -2.02
CA THR A 75 -11.94 -5.27 -1.56
C THR A 75 -11.25 -6.18 -2.59
N VAL A 76 -9.97 -5.94 -2.80
CA VAL A 76 -9.05 -6.83 -3.53
C VAL A 76 -8.05 -7.36 -2.53
N THR A 77 -7.98 -8.68 -2.38
CA THR A 77 -6.92 -9.33 -1.59
C THR A 77 -5.90 -9.94 -2.53
N VAL A 78 -4.63 -9.57 -2.38
CA VAL A 78 -3.51 -10.15 -3.12
C VAL A 78 -2.56 -10.81 -2.14
N ARG A 79 -2.37 -12.11 -2.26
CA ARG A 79 -1.41 -12.87 -1.47
C ARG A 79 -0.14 -13.05 -2.27
N LEU A 80 0.98 -12.63 -1.71
CA LEU A 80 2.29 -12.58 -2.34
C LEU A 80 3.25 -13.51 -1.60
N PRO A 81 4.18 -14.17 -2.33
CA PRO A 81 5.23 -14.95 -1.70
C PRO A 81 6.29 -14.05 -1.06
N LEU A 82 6.93 -14.50 0.01
CA LEU A 82 8.10 -13.86 0.64
C LEU A 82 9.25 -13.56 -0.33
N SER A 83 9.29 -14.24 -1.49
CA SER A 83 10.28 -14.00 -2.53
C SER A 83 10.07 -12.70 -3.32
N VAL A 84 8.92 -12.02 -3.16
CA VAL A 84 8.68 -10.69 -3.77
C VAL A 84 9.60 -9.67 -3.11
N ARG A 85 10.52 -9.11 -3.90
CA ARG A 85 11.47 -8.09 -3.44
C ARG A 85 10.98 -6.67 -3.67
N GLN A 86 10.11 -6.47 -4.66
CA GLN A 86 9.60 -5.16 -5.06
C GLN A 86 8.09 -5.23 -5.30
N LEU A 87 7.37 -4.34 -4.62
CA LEU A 87 5.93 -4.18 -4.69
C LEU A 87 5.56 -2.71 -4.91
N ASP A 88 4.88 -2.44 -6.02
CA ASP A 88 4.29 -1.13 -6.29
C ASP A 88 2.76 -1.27 -6.24
N ALA A 89 2.07 -0.54 -5.37
CA ALA A 89 0.61 -0.59 -5.30
C ALA A 89 -0.01 0.80 -5.27
N THR A 90 -1.09 0.98 -6.02
CA THR A 90 -1.84 2.24 -6.08
C THR A 90 -3.32 1.99 -5.86
N SER A 91 -3.98 2.78 -5.04
CA SER A 91 -5.43 2.71 -4.85
C SER A 91 -6.06 4.04 -4.42
N ARG A 92 -7.29 4.29 -4.87
CA ARG A 92 -8.17 5.35 -4.33
C ARG A 92 -8.87 4.90 -3.04
N GLY A 93 -8.83 3.61 -2.71
CA GLY A 93 -9.23 3.06 -1.42
C GLY A 93 -8.11 3.14 -0.38
N THR A 94 -8.20 2.31 0.66
CA THR A 94 -7.08 2.03 1.57
C THR A 94 -6.16 0.97 0.97
N ILE A 95 -4.91 0.93 1.43
CA ILE A 95 -3.98 -0.16 1.17
C ILE A 95 -3.55 -0.72 2.53
N ASN A 96 -3.80 -2.01 2.78
CA ASN A 96 -3.29 -2.73 3.95
C ASN A 96 -2.26 -3.75 3.51
N VAL A 97 -1.09 -3.77 4.14
CA VAL A 97 -0.02 -4.76 3.89
C VAL A 97 0.26 -5.53 5.18
N GLU A 98 -0.08 -6.81 5.15
CA GLU A 98 0.15 -7.79 6.20
C GLU A 98 1.43 -8.58 5.86
N GLY A 99 2.33 -8.71 6.83
CA GLY A 99 3.64 -9.35 6.65
C GLY A 99 4.79 -8.38 6.30
N PRO A 100 6.03 -8.90 6.25
CA PRO A 100 7.22 -8.10 6.03
C PRO A 100 7.39 -7.72 4.57
N ALA A 101 7.59 -6.43 4.30
CA ALA A 101 7.92 -5.94 2.97
C ALA A 101 9.32 -5.34 2.92
N GLU A 102 10.11 -5.77 1.93
CA GLU A 102 11.47 -5.27 1.73
C GLU A 102 11.47 -3.96 0.95
N TRP A 103 11.04 -3.94 -0.32
CA TRP A 103 10.97 -2.73 -1.16
C TRP A 103 9.54 -2.43 -1.59
N VAL A 104 8.97 -1.31 -1.11
CA VAL A 104 7.59 -0.92 -1.49
C VAL A 104 7.47 0.53 -1.96
N PHE A 105 6.62 0.73 -2.97
CA PHE A 105 6.02 2.03 -3.27
C PHE A 105 4.50 1.90 -3.18
N LEU A 106 3.89 2.56 -2.20
CA LEU A 106 2.44 2.53 -2.02
C LEU A 106 1.86 3.94 -2.19
N ASP A 107 0.87 4.09 -3.06
CA ASP A 107 0.11 5.34 -3.25
C ASP A 107 -1.37 5.11 -2.94
N GLY A 108 -1.79 5.49 -1.73
CA GLY A 108 -3.12 5.21 -1.19
C GLY A 108 -3.88 6.49 -0.85
N ARG A 109 -5.10 6.68 -1.39
CA ARG A 109 -5.87 7.91 -1.13
C ARG A 109 -6.52 7.95 0.26
N LYS A 110 -7.09 6.84 0.73
CA LYS A 110 -7.82 6.79 2.02
C LYS A 110 -6.94 6.40 3.20
N GLY A 111 -5.72 5.96 2.95
CA GLY A 111 -4.74 5.61 3.97
C GLY A 111 -3.94 4.38 3.58
N ILE A 112 -2.84 4.19 4.30
CA ILE A 112 -1.93 3.06 4.14
C ILE A 112 -1.63 2.49 5.52
N THR A 113 -1.77 1.19 5.68
CA THR A 113 -1.28 0.46 6.85
C THR A 113 -0.32 -0.61 6.38
N ILE A 114 0.83 -0.73 7.04
CA ILE A 114 1.82 -1.78 6.77
C ILE A 114 2.39 -2.28 8.09
N GLU A 115 2.42 -3.60 8.27
CA GLU A 115 2.90 -4.21 9.50
C GLU A 115 4.40 -4.03 9.69
N GLU A 116 5.21 -4.36 8.68
CA GLU A 116 6.67 -4.22 8.74
C GLU A 116 7.24 -3.73 7.41
N LEU A 117 8.06 -2.69 7.49
CA LEU A 117 8.69 -2.04 6.35
C LEU A 117 10.18 -1.82 6.57
N THR A 118 11.00 -2.39 5.68
CA THR A 118 12.46 -2.18 5.70
C THR A 118 12.89 -1.05 4.77
N LEU A 119 12.45 -1.06 3.50
CA LEU A 119 12.86 -0.08 2.50
C LEU A 119 11.66 0.34 1.66
N GLY A 120 11.35 1.63 1.57
CA GLY A 120 10.22 2.03 0.76
C GLY A 120 9.75 3.45 0.93
N ALA A 121 8.82 3.82 0.06
CA ALA A 121 8.15 5.11 0.05
C ALA A 121 6.63 4.93 0.10
N LEU A 122 5.99 5.50 1.11
CA LEU A 122 4.54 5.49 1.26
C LEU A 122 4.00 6.89 1.00
N ASN A 123 3.06 7.03 0.09
CA ASN A 123 2.41 8.28 -0.26
C ASN A 123 0.91 8.17 0.01
N SER A 124 0.38 8.93 0.98
CA SER A 124 -1.06 9.08 1.15
C SER A 124 -1.55 10.46 0.77
N ALA A 125 -2.52 10.51 -0.14
CA ALA A 125 -3.06 11.78 -0.59
C ALA A 125 -3.95 12.48 0.46
N SER A 126 -4.58 11.72 1.37
CA SER A 126 -5.52 12.30 2.36
C SER A 126 -5.81 11.39 3.56
N GLY A 127 -5.20 10.22 3.62
CA GLY A 127 -5.45 9.24 4.67
C GLY A 127 -4.30 9.11 5.65
N PRO A 128 -4.52 8.40 6.77
CA PRO A 128 -3.45 8.11 7.69
C PRO A 128 -2.42 7.16 7.07
N ILE A 129 -1.20 7.23 7.56
CA ILE A 129 -0.16 6.25 7.31
C ILE A 129 0.18 5.61 8.66
N ASP A 130 0.06 4.29 8.76
CA ASP A 130 0.43 3.54 9.96
C ASP A 130 1.45 2.45 9.61
N VAL A 131 2.61 2.51 10.27
CA VAL A 131 3.74 1.58 10.06
C VAL A 131 4.05 0.89 11.39
N GLY A 132 3.70 -0.39 11.49
CA GLY A 132 3.85 -1.19 12.70
C GLY A 132 5.31 -1.44 13.12
N ARG A 133 6.25 -1.44 12.17
CA ARG A 133 7.69 -1.52 12.39
C ARG A 133 8.48 -0.96 11.21
N ALA A 134 9.41 -0.03 11.46
CA ALA A 134 10.29 0.58 10.46
C ALA A 134 11.77 0.39 10.82
N ALA A 135 12.55 -0.36 10.02
CA ALA A 135 13.92 -0.78 10.38
C ALA A 135 15.04 -0.42 9.38
N GLY A 136 14.73 0.05 8.16
CA GLY A 136 15.74 0.41 7.15
C GLY A 136 15.65 1.87 6.69
N LYS A 137 15.40 2.11 5.39
CA LYS A 137 15.19 3.46 4.84
C LYS A 137 13.74 3.65 4.45
N VAL A 138 13.00 4.42 5.24
CA VAL A 138 11.55 4.56 5.11
C VAL A 138 11.18 6.01 4.90
N HIS A 139 10.50 6.30 3.80
CA HIS A 139 10.04 7.63 3.45
C HIS A 139 8.51 7.66 3.46
N LEU A 140 7.94 8.46 4.34
CA LEU A 140 6.50 8.60 4.49
C LEU A 140 6.09 10.00 4.05
N TYR A 141 5.14 10.08 3.13
CA TYR A 141 4.60 11.33 2.65
C TYR A 141 3.08 11.32 2.77
N THR A 142 2.51 12.33 3.43
CA THR A 142 1.07 12.55 3.39
C THR A 142 0.72 14.01 3.13
N ARG A 143 -0.39 14.28 2.44
CA ARG A 143 -0.93 15.65 2.34
C ARG A 143 -1.89 15.99 3.48
N GLY A 144 -2.32 15.00 4.25
CA GLY A 144 -3.32 15.14 5.31
C GLY A 144 -3.60 13.81 5.99
N GLY A 145 -3.74 13.82 7.32
CA GLY A 145 -4.04 12.63 8.12
C GLY A 145 -2.93 12.33 9.14
N LYS A 146 -3.21 11.43 10.08
CA LYS A 146 -2.25 11.02 11.12
C LYS A 146 -1.16 10.11 10.53
N VAL A 147 0.09 10.34 10.89
CA VAL A 147 1.19 9.41 10.62
C VAL A 147 1.59 8.74 11.93
N GLY A 148 1.43 7.42 12.02
CA GLY A 148 1.90 6.59 13.14
C GLY A 148 3.04 5.69 12.68
N VAL A 149 4.15 5.68 13.41
CA VAL A 149 5.31 4.82 13.10
C VAL A 149 5.92 4.28 14.37
N ARG A 150 6.19 2.97 14.40
CA ARG A 150 7.08 2.37 15.38
C ARG A 150 8.45 2.12 14.74
N ALA A 151 9.44 2.93 15.11
CA ALA A 151 10.81 2.77 14.66
C ALA A 151 11.50 1.60 15.37
N ASP A 152 12.27 0.82 14.62
CA ASP A 152 13.14 -0.24 15.11
C ASP A 152 14.54 -0.11 14.49
N ARG A 153 15.27 0.90 14.96
CA ARG A 153 16.61 1.30 14.49
C ARG A 153 16.68 1.50 12.96
N PRO A 154 15.79 2.32 12.37
CA PRO A 154 15.91 2.67 10.97
C PRO A 154 17.26 3.32 10.71
N THR A 155 17.87 3.00 9.57
CA THR A 155 19.02 3.77 9.07
C THR A 155 18.60 5.16 8.58
N GLU A 156 17.33 5.33 8.19
CA GLU A 156 16.74 6.57 7.73
C GLU A 156 15.21 6.50 7.83
N LEU A 157 14.58 7.45 8.49
CA LEU A 157 13.14 7.60 8.60
C LEU A 157 12.78 9.06 8.30
N VAL A 158 12.28 9.29 7.09
CA VAL A 158 11.85 10.61 6.65
C VAL A 158 10.33 10.65 6.66
N ILE A 159 9.75 11.56 7.44
CA ILE A 159 8.31 11.80 7.48
C ILE A 159 8.06 13.20 6.94
N SER A 160 7.28 13.32 5.88
CA SER A 160 6.91 14.59 5.26
C SER A 160 5.40 14.73 5.25
N THR A 161 4.86 15.77 5.88
CA THR A 161 3.42 16.00 5.91
C THR A 161 3.06 17.44 5.53
N ARG A 162 1.91 17.63 4.89
CA ARG A 162 1.34 18.97 4.67
C ARG A 162 0.24 19.34 5.67
N GLY A 163 -0.13 18.40 6.56
CA GLY A 163 -1.20 18.56 7.54
C GLY A 163 -1.46 17.27 8.32
N GLY A 164 -1.84 17.39 9.60
CA GLY A 164 -2.14 16.25 10.48
C GLY A 164 -1.00 15.89 11.43
N ASP A 165 -1.31 15.03 12.38
CA ASP A 165 -0.43 14.73 13.51
C ASP A 165 0.57 13.62 13.20
N VAL A 166 1.75 13.68 13.80
CA VAL A 166 2.80 12.68 13.65
C VAL A 166 3.10 12.07 15.01
N GLU A 167 3.05 10.74 15.08
CA GLU A 167 3.42 9.95 16.26
C GLU A 167 4.54 8.98 15.87
N VAL A 168 5.70 9.13 16.49
CA VAL A 168 6.83 8.21 16.32
C VAL A 168 7.16 7.58 17.67
N SER A 169 7.14 6.26 17.74
CA SER A 169 7.50 5.49 18.92
C SER A 169 8.63 4.49 18.64
N GLY A 170 9.28 3.97 19.68
CA GLY A 170 10.29 2.92 19.55
C GLY A 170 11.73 3.43 19.59
N ARG A 171 12.62 2.83 18.79
CA ARG A 171 14.07 3.07 18.87
C ARG A 171 14.62 3.62 17.55
N TRP A 172 15.38 4.69 17.62
CA TRP A 172 16.10 5.27 16.48
C TRP A 172 17.34 6.03 16.96
N ASP A 173 18.31 6.20 16.06
CA ASP A 173 19.45 7.09 16.26
C ASP A 173 19.04 8.53 15.91
N GLU A 174 19.67 9.53 16.52
CA GLU A 174 19.25 10.94 16.36
C GLU A 174 19.28 11.41 14.91
N ASP A 175 20.30 10.98 14.16
CA ASP A 175 20.48 11.33 12.75
C ASP A 175 19.56 10.53 11.80
N ALA A 176 18.87 9.51 12.30
CA ALA A 176 18.02 8.67 11.48
C ALA A 176 16.63 9.28 11.24
N LEU A 177 16.10 10.11 12.15
CA LEU A 177 14.74 10.65 12.05
C LEU A 177 14.73 12.07 11.51
N VAL A 178 14.00 12.29 10.42
CA VAL A 178 13.77 13.62 9.84
C VAL A 178 12.28 13.83 9.62
N ILE A 179 11.70 14.84 10.27
CA ILE A 179 10.29 15.24 10.07
C ILE A 179 10.25 16.58 9.34
N ARG A 180 9.49 16.67 8.24
CA ARG A 180 9.43 17.84 7.34
C ARG A 180 8.00 18.32 7.11
N GLU A 181 7.88 19.65 6.99
CA GLU A 181 6.69 20.42 6.59
C GLU A 181 5.43 20.22 7.46
N GLY A 182 4.57 21.25 7.50
CA GLY A 182 3.11 21.21 7.62
C GLY A 182 2.42 20.37 8.72
N CYS A 183 3.15 19.74 9.63
CA CYS A 183 2.60 18.88 10.67
C CYS A 183 1.76 19.69 11.66
N GLY A 184 0.70 19.05 12.16
CA GLY A 184 -0.02 19.49 13.35
C GLY A 184 0.83 19.21 14.59
N GLU A 185 0.31 18.36 15.48
CA GLU A 185 1.06 17.91 16.66
C GLU A 185 2.12 16.87 16.28
N VAL A 186 3.27 16.92 16.95
CA VAL A 186 4.34 15.93 16.80
C VAL A 186 4.64 15.32 18.18
N THR A 187 4.39 14.02 18.29
CA THR A 187 4.62 13.23 19.50
C THR A 187 5.75 12.24 19.24
N LEU A 188 6.79 12.31 20.05
CA LEU A 188 7.97 11.44 19.96
C LEU A 188 8.15 10.68 21.28
N ASP A 189 8.12 9.34 21.22
CA ASP A 189 8.35 8.45 22.35
C ASP A 189 9.52 7.51 22.05
N ARG A 190 10.72 7.90 22.51
CA ARG A 190 11.96 7.15 22.29
C ARG A 190 12.17 6.18 23.44
N GLY A 191 11.81 4.91 23.23
CA GLY A 191 11.86 3.83 24.22
C GLY A 191 13.18 3.10 24.35
#